data_AF-A0A496R8G9-F1
#
_entry.id   AF-A0A496R8G9-F1
#
_cell.length_a   1.000
_cell.length_b   1.000
_cell.length_c   1.000
_cell.angle_alpha   90.00
_cell.angle_beta   90.00
_cell.angle_gamma   90.00
#
_symmetry.space_group_name_H-M   'P 1'
#
loop_
_entity.id
_entity.type
_entity.pdbx_description
1 polymer ?
#
loop_
_entity_poly.entity_id
_entity_poly.type
_entity_poly.pdbx_seq_one_letter_code
_entity_poly.pdbx_strand_id
1 'polypeptide(L)'
;MTPIIIVSLVLIGLSALLTVIRLLAGPTPFDRLMASDTLTVIATAFLVLFSVISGGTDLYIDVAIVYAVIGFIGVVTIARFLKGGK
;
A
#
# COMPACT_ATOMS: atom_id res chain seq x y z
N MET A 1 -8.65 -3.00 -23.27
CA MET A 1 -9.00 -2.70 -21.86
C MET A 1 -8.67 -3.89 -20.95
N THR A 2 -9.16 -5.09 -21.24
CA THR A 2 -8.88 -6.31 -20.44
C THR A 2 -7.41 -6.71 -20.27
N PRO A 3 -6.51 -6.68 -21.29
CA PRO A 3 -5.12 -7.11 -21.09
C PRO A 3 -4.35 -6.19 -20.15
N ILE A 4 -4.64 -4.88 -20.18
CA ILE A 4 -3.99 -3.89 -19.31
C ILE A 4 -4.33 -4.18 -17.85
N ILE A 5 -5.61 -4.47 -17.55
CA ILE A 5 -6.06 -4.79 -16.20
C ILE A 5 -5.36 -6.05 -15.67
N ILE A 6 -5.26 -7.10 -16.48
CA ILE A 6 -4.59 -8.34 -16.07
C ILE A 6 -3.10 -8.08 -15.76
N VAL A 7 -2.41 -7.35 -16.64
CA VAL A 7 -1.00 -6.98 -16.42
C VAL A 7 -0.84 -6.16 -15.15
N SER A 8 -1.70 -5.16 -14.92
CA SER A 8 -1.68 -4.36 -13.69
C SER A 8 -1.90 -5.22 -12.45
N LEU A 9 -2.83 -6.18 -12.49
CA LEU A 9 -3.13 -7.06 -11.36
C LEU A 9 -1.95 -7.98 -11.03
N VAL A 10 -1.27 -8.51 -12.06
CA VAL A 10 -0.03 -9.29 -11.89
C VAL A 10 1.09 -8.44 -11.30
N LEU A 11 1.30 -7.22 -11.80
CA LEU A 11 2.33 -6.32 -11.28
C LEU A 11 2.08 -5.88 -9.84
N ILE A 12 0.82 -5.57 -9.49
CA ILE A 12 0.43 -5.25 -8.11
C ILE A 12 0.64 -6.46 -7.20
N GLY A 13 0.24 -7.66 -7.63
CA GLY A 13 0.44 -8.89 -6.87
C GLY A 13 1.92 -9.22 -6.64
N LEU A 14 2.76 -9.08 -7.67
CA LEU A 14 4.20 -9.24 -7.55
C LEU A 14 4.82 -8.20 -6.61
N SER A 15 4.40 -6.94 -6.73
CA SER A 15 4.87 -5.86 -5.86
C SER A 15 4.50 -6.13 -4.40
N ALA A 16 3.27 -6.62 -4.14
CA ALA A 16 2.82 -7.00 -2.80
C ALA A 16 3.70 -8.12 -2.22
N LEU A 17 3.96 -9.18 -2.99
CA LEU A 17 4.82 -10.29 -2.56
C LEU A 17 6.23 -9.83 -2.22
N LEU A 18 6.87 -9.05 -3.11
CA LEU A 18 8.20 -8.51 -2.88
C LEU A 18 8.26 -7.61 -1.63
N THR A 19 7.22 -6.81 -1.42
CA THR A 19 7.12 -5.92 -0.26
C THR A 19 6.94 -6.70 1.04
N VAL A 20 6.14 -7.77 1.04
CA VAL A 20 5.99 -8.68 2.19
C VAL A 20 7.33 -9.35 2.53
N ILE A 21 8.07 -9.82 1.52
CA ILE A 21 9.41 -10.40 1.74
C ILE A 21 10.33 -9.36 2.39
N ARG A 22 10.33 -8.11 1.90
CA ARG A 22 11.12 -7.02 2.48
C ARG A 22 10.69 -6.66 3.90
N LEU A 23 9.39 -6.68 4.18
CA LEU A 23 8.83 -6.40 5.50
C LEU A 23 9.31 -7.41 6.55
N LEU A 24 9.38 -8.69 6.17
CA LEU A 24 9.84 -9.77 7.05
C LEU A 24 11.37 -9.81 7.18
N ALA A 25 12.10 -9.64 6.08
CA ALA A 25 13.56 -9.74 6.04
C ALA A 25 14.30 -8.43 6.38
N GLY A 26 13.58 -7.34 6.66
CA GLY A 26 14.17 -6.03 6.95
C GLY A 26 15.11 -6.08 8.18
N PRO A 27 16.38 -5.62 8.07
CA PRO A 27 17.35 -5.67 9.17
C PRO A 27 17.10 -4.60 10.22
N THR A 28 16.59 -3.42 9.83
CA THR A 28 16.28 -2.33 10.76
C THR A 28 14.77 -2.15 10.95
N PRO A 29 14.32 -1.61 12.10
CA PRO A 29 12.92 -1.24 12.29
C PRO A 29 12.42 -0.23 11.26
N PHE A 30 13.29 0.68 10.79
CA PHE A 30 12.97 1.65 9.74
C PHE A 30 12.75 0.97 8.39
N ASP A 31 13.56 -0.03 8.01
CA ASP A 31 13.33 -0.81 6.77
C ASP A 31 11.96 -1.47 6.78
N ARG A 32 11.56 -2.04 7.92
CA ARG A 32 10.25 -2.70 8.08
C ARG A 32 9.11 -1.68 8.04
N LEU A 33 9.30 -0.52 8.66
CA LEU A 33 8.32 0.57 8.62
C LEU A 33 8.07 1.04 7.18
N MET A 34 9.14 1.28 6.41
CA MET A 34 9.02 1.69 5.01
C MET A 34 8.39 0.60 4.14
N ALA A 35 8.69 -0.67 4.39
CA ALA A 35 8.03 -1.78 3.70
C ALA A 35 6.52 -1.83 4.02
N SER A 36 6.14 -1.57 5.27
CA SER A 36 4.72 -1.48 5.66
C SER A 36 4.01 -0.33 4.94
N ASP A 37 4.63 0.85 4.86
CA ASP A 37 4.10 2.00 4.11
C ASP A 37 3.85 1.64 2.64
N THR A 38 4.87 1.05 2.00
CA THR A 38 4.79 0.59 0.62
C THR A 38 3.64 -0.40 0.40
N LEU A 39 3.38 -1.28 1.37
CA LEU A 39 2.27 -2.24 1.32
C LEU A 39 0.92 -1.52 1.35
N THR A 40 0.77 -0.45 2.16
CA THR A 40 -0.46 0.36 2.16
C THR A 40 -0.70 1.08 0.83
N VAL A 41 0.36 1.56 0.18
CA VAL A 41 0.28 2.17 -1.16
C VAL A 41 -0.12 1.13 -2.21
N ILE A 42 0.45 -0.08 -2.15
CA ILE A 42 0.08 -1.18 -3.06
C ILE A 42 -1.39 -1.59 -2.86
N ALA A 43 -1.86 -1.67 -1.61
CA ALA A 43 -3.26 -1.94 -1.31
C ALA A 43 -4.19 -0.83 -1.84
N THR A 44 -3.77 0.43 -1.73
CA THR A 44 -4.50 1.58 -2.29
C THR A 44 -4.59 1.49 -3.81
N ALA A 45 -3.49 1.17 -4.49
CA ALA A 45 -3.49 0.96 -5.94
C ALA A 45 -4.39 -0.21 -6.37
N PHE A 46 -4.43 -1.28 -5.56
CA PHE A 46 -5.35 -2.39 -5.78
C PHE A 46 -6.82 -1.95 -5.67
N LEU A 47 -7.19 -1.16 -4.67
CA LEU A 47 -8.55 -0.63 -4.52
C LEU A 47 -8.98 0.23 -5.71
N VAL A 48 -8.08 1.09 -6.21
CA VAL A 48 -8.34 1.90 -7.41
C VAL A 48 -8.54 1.02 -8.64
N LEU A 49 -7.69 0.01 -8.85
CA LEU A 49 -7.87 -0.94 -9.95
C LEU A 49 -9.18 -1.74 -9.81
N PHE A 50 -9.55 -2.09 -8.58
CA PHE A 50 -10.79 -2.81 -8.29
C PHE A 50 -12.03 -1.96 -8.56
N SER A 51 -11.97 -0.64 -8.34
CA SER A 51 -13.02 0.30 -8.75
C SER A 51 -13.29 0.20 -10.25
N VAL A 52 -12.23 0.19 -11.07
CA VAL A 52 -12.34 0.05 -12.53
C VAL A 52 -12.97 -1.29 -12.93
N ILE A 53 -12.58 -2.39 -12.27
CA ILE A 53 -13.13 -3.73 -12.54
C ILE A 53 -14.61 -3.81 -12.16
N SER A 54 -15.02 -3.11 -11.10
CA SER A 54 -16.38 -3.16 -10.57
C SER A 54 -17.36 -2.22 -11.28
N GLY A 55 -16.95 -1.58 -12.38
CA GLY A 55 -17.80 -0.66 -13.15
C GLY A 55 -17.72 0.80 -12.71
N GLY A 56 -16.68 1.19 -11.97
CA GLY A 56 -16.42 2.58 -11.58
C GLY A 56 -17.16 3.04 -10.32
N THR A 57 -17.37 2.15 -9.34
CA THR A 57 -18.02 2.52 -8.09
C THR A 57 -17.14 3.47 -7.26
N ASP A 58 -17.69 4.64 -6.92
CA ASP A 58 -17.02 5.68 -6.12
C ASP A 58 -16.58 5.18 -4.73
N LEU A 59 -17.32 4.23 -4.15
CA LEU A 59 -17.03 3.62 -2.85
C LEU A 59 -15.58 3.14 -2.72
N TYR A 60 -15.03 2.50 -3.77
CA TYR A 60 -13.66 1.98 -3.71
C TYR A 60 -12.61 3.09 -3.75
N ILE A 61 -12.92 4.21 -4.42
CA ILE A 61 -12.06 5.40 -4.46
C ILE A 61 -12.09 6.09 -3.10
N ASP A 62 -13.27 6.23 -2.48
CA ASP A 62 -13.40 6.79 -1.13
C ASP A 62 -12.58 5.99 -0.12
N VAL A 63 -12.70 4.66 -0.14
CA VAL A 63 -11.91 3.77 0.73
C VAL A 63 -10.42 3.90 0.42
N ALA A 64 -10.01 3.98 -0.86
CA ALA A 64 -8.61 4.15 -1.24
C ALA A 64 -8.01 5.45 -0.69
N ILE A 65 -8.73 6.57 -0.79
CA ILE A 65 -8.28 7.87 -0.27
C ILE A 65 -8.13 7.81 1.25
N VAL A 66 -9.11 7.23 1.95
CA VAL A 66 -9.04 7.06 3.41
C VAL A 66 -7.85 6.17 3.80
N TYR A 67 -7.63 5.08 3.07
CA TYR A 67 -6.52 4.16 3.32
C TYR A 67 -5.15 4.85 3.14
N ALA A 68 -5.00 5.68 2.10
CA ALA A 68 -3.79 6.45 1.85
C ALA A 68 -3.47 7.43 2.99
N VAL A 69 -4.49 8.14 3.49
CA VAL A 69 -4.32 9.09 4.60
C VAL A 69 -3.94 8.36 5.90
N ILE A 70 -4.62 7.25 6.21
CA ILE A 70 -4.35 6.46 7.42
C ILE A 70 -2.95 5.84 7.38
N GLY A 71 -2.56 5.27 6.23
CA GLY A 71 -1.22 4.70 6.03
C GLY A 71 -0.12 5.72 6.29
N PHE A 72 -0.26 6.90 5.69
CA PHE A 72 0.70 8.00 5.88
C PHE A 72 0.79 8.46 7.35
N ILE A 73 -0.35 8.67 8.02
CA ILE A 73 -0.38 9.09 9.43
C ILE A 73 0.30 8.04 10.33
N GLY A 74 0.02 6.76 10.10
CA GLY A 74 0.64 5.67 10.86
C GLY A 74 2.16 5.68 10.75
N VAL A 75 2.68 5.88 9.54
CA VAL A 75 4.13 5.89 9.28
C VAL A 75 4.81 7.11 9.90
N VAL A 76 4.21 8.30 9.77
CA VAL A 76 4.72 9.51 10.43
C VAL A 76 4.76 9.34 11.96
N THR A 77 3.74 8.72 12.54
CA THR A 77 3.65 8.47 13.98
C THR A 77 4.77 7.54 14.45
N ILE A 78 4.97 6.41 13.77
CA ILE A 78 6.03 5.45 14.13
C ILE A 78 7.41 6.06 13.87
N ALA A 79 7.59 6.81 12.79
CA ALA A 79 8.86 7.49 12.50
C ALA A 79 9.23 8.50 13.60
N ARG A 80 8.26 9.25 14.13
CA ARG A 80 8.47 10.16 15.27
C ARG A 80 8.86 9.39 16.53
N PHE A 81 8.18 8.29 16.81
CA PHE A 81 8.48 7.43 17.97
C PHE A 81 9.91 6.87 17.90
N LEU A 82 10.32 6.33 16.74
CA LEU A 82 11.66 5.77 16.53
C LEU A 82 12.79 6.81 16.63
N LYS A 83 12.53 8.08 16.29
CA LYS A 83 13.52 9.18 16.36
C LYS A 83 13.72 9.73 17.79
N GLY A 84 13.10 9.13 18.81
CA GLY A 84 13.15 9.62 20.19
C GLY A 84 12.16 10.74 20.48
N GLY A 85 11.09 10.85 19.69
CA GLY A 85 9.99 11.76 19.98
C GLY A 85 9.31 11.38 21.30
N LYS A 86 9.02 12.38 22.13
CA LYS A 86 7.90 12.26 23.08
C LYS A 86 6.60 12.03 22.32
#